data_AF-A0A9Q8MTW6-F1
#
_entry.id   AF-A0A9Q8MTW6-F1
#
_cell.length_a   1.000
_cell.length_b   1.000
_cell.length_c   1.000
_cell.angle_alpha   90.00
_cell.angle_beta   90.00
_cell.angle_gamma   90.00
#
_symmetry.space_group_name_H-M   'P 1'
#
loop_
_entity.id
_entity.type
_entity.pdbx_description
1 polymer ?
#
loop_
_entity_poly.entity_id
_entity_poly.type
_entity_poly.pdbx_seq_one_letter_code
_entity_poly.pdbx_strand_id
1 'polypeptide(L)'
;MDCFGRKTMNNKESLFTKCIKRFYGITGPLDEYKRQEINRIGNNAFIVCWIYIMLSNFMFFFLGYNHPEYSVIIYGGSNFIFLMLISIYIIVASHRSGLTINEVAEKNYKNEKRKISYRIILSGIYFGFIIYLLNPLTSVVVDHKSYLNQIIHPSKGDLLQCLFETFFWCLFMYLIMKSRMKKMK
;
A
#
# COMPACT_ATOMS: atom_id res chain seq x y z
N MET A 1 -27.01 -34.37 15.58
CA MET A 1 -27.99 -33.45 14.98
C MET A 1 -28.29 -32.42 16.05
N ASP A 2 -27.67 -31.24 15.96
CA ASP A 2 -27.99 -30.14 16.85
C ASP A 2 -29.26 -29.45 16.31
N CYS A 3 -30.18 -29.09 17.20
CA CYS A 3 -31.56 -28.66 16.91
C CYS A 3 -31.66 -27.38 16.03
N PHE A 4 -30.53 -26.73 15.77
CA PHE A 4 -30.41 -25.70 14.75
C PHE A 4 -29.62 -26.29 13.58
N GLY A 5 -30.32 -26.59 12.49
CA GLY A 5 -29.76 -27.00 11.19
C GLY A 5 -28.87 -25.92 10.55
N ARG A 6 -27.87 -25.43 11.28
CA ARG A 6 -26.82 -24.57 10.78
C ARG A 6 -25.86 -25.47 10.04
N LYS A 7 -26.16 -25.69 8.76
CA LYS A 7 -25.18 -26.13 7.77
C LYS A 7 -24.01 -25.17 7.91
N THR A 8 -22.92 -25.59 8.57
CA THR A 8 -21.66 -24.84 8.57
C THR A 8 -21.18 -24.88 7.13
N MET A 9 -21.63 -23.90 6.33
CA MET A 9 -21.06 -23.66 5.01
C MET A 9 -19.60 -23.35 5.24
N ASN A 10 -18.75 -24.35 4.98
CA ASN A 10 -17.32 -24.20 4.83
C ASN A 10 -17.08 -23.40 3.54
N ASN A 11 -17.52 -22.14 3.52
CA ASN A 11 -17.32 -21.24 2.41
C ASN A 11 -15.84 -20.86 2.44
N LYS A 12 -15.03 -21.59 1.66
CA LYS A 12 -13.65 -21.20 1.37
C LYS A 12 -13.70 -19.73 0.92
N GLU A 13 -13.04 -18.86 1.69
CA GLU A 13 -12.99 -17.44 1.33
C GLU A 13 -12.38 -17.29 -0.07
N SER A 14 -13.09 -16.61 -0.96
CA SER A 14 -12.60 -16.28 -2.30
C SER A 14 -11.26 -15.55 -2.23
N LEU A 15 -10.37 -15.82 -3.19
CA LEU A 15 -9.09 -15.12 -3.33
C LEU A 15 -9.28 -13.60 -3.41
N PHE A 16 -10.36 -13.15 -4.05
CA PHE A 16 -10.72 -11.73 -4.12
C PHE A 16 -11.01 -11.13 -2.74
N THR A 17 -11.78 -11.84 -1.90
CA THR A 17 -12.07 -11.42 -0.52
C THR A 17 -10.78 -11.30 0.30
N LYS A 18 -9.83 -12.22 0.13
CA LYS A 18 -8.53 -12.15 0.80
C LYS A 18 -7.72 -10.94 0.34
N CYS A 19 -7.74 -10.64 -0.96
CA CYS A 19 -7.08 -9.47 -1.53
C CYS A 19 -7.66 -8.16 -0.95
N ILE A 20 -9.00 -8.01 -0.94
CA ILE A 20 -9.67 -6.84 -0.35
C ILE A 20 -9.32 -6.69 1.12
N LYS A 21 -9.42 -7.76 1.91
CA LYS A 21 -9.07 -7.71 3.35
C LYS A 21 -7.62 -7.24 3.54
N ARG A 22 -6.70 -7.71 2.70
CA ARG A 22 -5.29 -7.30 2.76
C ARG A 22 -5.11 -5.83 2.38
N PHE A 23 -5.76 -5.38 1.32
CA PHE A 23 -5.71 -4.00 0.82
C PHE A 23 -6.23 -3.00 1.86
N TYR A 24 -7.40 -3.26 2.43
CA TYR A 24 -8.00 -2.41 3.46
C TYR A 24 -7.42 -2.65 4.87
N GLY A 25 -6.57 -3.68 5.07
CA GLY A 25 -5.95 -3.97 6.37
C GLY A 25 -6.89 -4.60 7.40
N ILE A 26 -7.91 -5.33 6.97
CA ILE A 26 -8.91 -5.99 7.81
C ILE A 26 -8.37 -7.34 8.28
N THR A 27 -8.34 -7.56 9.61
CA THR A 27 -7.77 -8.79 10.21
C THR A 27 -8.84 -9.82 10.59
N GLY A 28 -10.13 -9.46 10.56
CA GLY A 28 -11.26 -10.31 10.96
C GLY A 28 -12.15 -10.81 9.82
N PRO A 29 -13.34 -11.39 10.14
CA PRO A 29 -14.34 -11.72 9.14
C PRO A 29 -14.87 -10.44 8.47
N LEU A 30 -15.25 -10.58 7.21
CA LEU A 30 -15.82 -9.52 6.41
C LEU A 30 -17.35 -9.53 6.60
N ASP A 31 -17.81 -8.85 7.64
CA ASP A 31 -19.22 -8.63 7.94
C ASP A 31 -19.87 -7.62 6.97
N GLU A 32 -21.20 -7.54 7.01
CA GLU A 32 -21.97 -6.69 6.09
C GLU A 32 -21.65 -5.20 6.27
N TYR A 33 -21.45 -4.76 7.51
CA TYR A 33 -21.05 -3.38 7.83
C TYR A 33 -19.69 -3.03 7.18
N LYS A 34 -18.69 -3.89 7.32
CA LYS A 34 -17.37 -3.71 6.70
C LYS A 34 -17.44 -3.70 5.18
N ARG A 35 -18.31 -4.51 4.57
CA ARG A 35 -18.53 -4.48 3.11
C ARG A 35 -19.11 -3.15 2.65
N GLN A 36 -20.10 -2.63 3.37
CA GLN A 36 -20.70 -1.34 3.04
C GLN A 36 -19.70 -0.19 3.17
N GLU A 37 -18.88 -0.19 4.23
CA GLU A 37 -17.81 0.81 4.40
C GLU A 37 -16.72 0.72 3.33
N ILE A 38 -16.28 -0.49 2.98
CA ILE A 38 -15.33 -0.71 1.87
C ILE A 38 -15.91 -0.17 0.55
N ASN A 39 -17.18 -0.44 0.27
CA ASN A 39 -17.83 0.03 -0.95
C ASN A 39 -17.94 1.57 -0.96
N ARG A 40 -18.26 2.19 0.17
CA ARG A 40 -18.32 3.65 0.29
C ARG A 40 -16.96 4.30 0.06
N ILE A 41 -15.91 3.81 0.73
CA ILE A 41 -14.54 4.33 0.59
C ILE A 41 -14.04 4.10 -0.83
N GLY A 42 -14.22 2.88 -1.35
CA GLY A 42 -13.81 2.47 -2.68
C GLY A 42 -14.48 3.29 -3.77
N ASN A 43 -15.80 3.50 -3.72
CA ASN A 43 -16.51 4.31 -4.70
C ASN A 43 -16.10 5.78 -4.65
N ASN A 44 -15.89 6.35 -3.46
CA ASN A 44 -15.42 7.72 -3.35
C ASN A 44 -14.01 7.87 -3.94
N ALA A 45 -13.10 6.94 -3.61
CA ALA A 45 -11.76 6.91 -4.21
C ALA A 45 -11.82 6.73 -5.73
N PHE A 46 -12.70 5.85 -6.23
CA PHE A 46 -12.87 5.59 -7.64
C PHE A 46 -13.34 6.83 -8.41
N ILE A 47 -14.35 7.55 -7.92
CA ILE A 47 -14.84 8.77 -8.56
C ILE A 47 -13.73 9.82 -8.66
N VAL A 48 -12.98 10.04 -7.57
CA VAL A 48 -11.87 11.00 -7.56
C VAL A 48 -10.76 10.58 -8.52
N CYS A 49 -10.38 9.29 -8.53
CA CYS A 49 -9.42 8.75 -9.49
C CYS A 49 -9.89 8.91 -10.94
N TRP A 50 -11.17 8.64 -11.21
CA TRP A 50 -11.73 8.73 -12.55
C TRP A 50 -11.65 10.16 -13.10
N ILE A 51 -12.08 11.15 -12.30
CA ILE A 51 -11.98 12.57 -12.66
C ILE A 51 -10.52 12.98 -12.86
N TYR A 52 -9.63 12.58 -11.93
CA TYR A 52 -8.21 12.92 -12.02
C TYR A 52 -7.56 12.34 -13.27
N ILE A 53 -7.83 11.07 -13.61
CA ILE A 53 -7.26 10.43 -14.81
C ILE A 53 -7.72 11.17 -16.06
N MET A 54 -8.99 11.57 -16.16
CA MET A 54 -9.45 12.34 -17.33
C MET A 54 -8.70 13.68 -17.43
N LEU A 55 -8.58 14.42 -16.33
CA LEU A 55 -7.89 15.70 -16.29
C LEU A 55 -6.38 15.56 -16.56
N SER A 56 -5.72 14.57 -15.97
CA SER A 56 -4.27 14.38 -16.11
C SER A 56 -3.90 13.99 -17.54
N ASN A 57 -4.70 13.15 -18.20
CA ASN A 57 -4.49 12.81 -19.60
C ASN A 57 -4.77 14.00 -20.53
N PHE A 58 -5.82 14.77 -20.27
CA PHE A 58 -6.09 15.98 -21.03
C PHE A 58 -4.93 16.99 -20.93
N MET A 59 -4.44 17.23 -19.71
CA MET A 59 -3.28 18.09 -19.49
C MET A 59 -2.02 17.53 -20.17
N PHE A 60 -1.81 16.21 -20.13
CA PHE A 60 -0.68 15.59 -20.81
C PHE A 60 -0.69 15.81 -22.33
N PHE A 61 -1.84 15.65 -22.99
CA PHE A 61 -1.94 15.93 -24.43
C PHE A 61 -1.68 17.41 -24.74
N PHE A 62 -2.26 18.31 -23.93
CA PHE A 62 -2.07 19.75 -24.11
C PHE A 62 -0.61 20.19 -23.91
N LEU A 63 0.04 19.71 -22.83
CA LEU A 63 1.45 19.96 -22.56
C LEU A 63 2.36 19.25 -23.57
N GLY A 64 2.01 18.05 -24.01
CA GLY A 64 2.78 17.29 -25.00
C GLY A 64 2.83 17.99 -26.36
N TYR A 65 1.77 18.71 -26.74
CA TYR A 65 1.75 19.48 -27.98
C TYR A 65 2.58 20.76 -27.89
N ASN A 66 2.48 21.51 -26.78
CA ASN A 66 3.13 22.82 -26.66
C ASN A 66 4.56 22.76 -26.09
N HIS A 67 4.82 21.84 -25.16
CA HIS A 67 6.07 21.71 -24.39
C HIS A 67 6.43 20.22 -24.16
N PRO A 68 6.79 19.48 -25.23
CA PRO A 68 7.03 18.05 -25.15
C PRO A 68 8.15 17.68 -24.18
N GLU A 69 9.17 18.53 -24.05
CA GLU A 69 10.36 18.35 -23.22
C GLU A 69 10.06 18.13 -21.72
N TYR A 70 9.03 18.80 -21.17
CA TYR A 70 8.65 18.69 -19.75
C TYR A 70 7.43 17.81 -19.52
N SER A 71 6.66 17.53 -20.58
CA SER A 71 5.34 16.89 -20.51
C SER A 71 5.37 15.56 -19.74
N VAL A 72 6.35 14.70 -20.01
CA VAL A 72 6.49 13.36 -19.40
C VAL A 72 6.85 13.46 -17.92
N ILE A 73 7.77 14.36 -17.55
CA ILE A 73 8.20 14.54 -16.16
C ILE A 73 7.04 15.10 -15.32
N ILE A 74 6.34 16.12 -15.82
CA ILE A 74 5.21 16.73 -15.13
C ILE A 74 4.08 15.70 -14.97
N TYR A 75 3.74 14.96 -16.02
CA TYR A 75 2.71 13.92 -15.97
C TYR A 75 3.08 12.77 -15.03
N GLY A 76 4.31 12.25 -15.13
CA GLY A 76 4.78 11.19 -14.24
C GLY A 76 4.77 11.65 -12.78
N GLY A 77 5.30 12.84 -12.50
CA GLY A 77 5.34 13.44 -11.18
C GLY A 77 3.96 13.69 -10.59
N SER A 78 3.02 14.25 -11.36
CA SER A 78 1.66 14.51 -10.89
C SER A 78 0.92 13.21 -10.56
N ASN A 79 1.06 12.18 -11.40
CA ASN A 79 0.44 10.86 -11.17
C ASN A 79 1.02 10.18 -9.93
N PHE A 80 2.34 10.28 -9.72
CA PHE A 80 2.97 9.74 -8.53
C PHE A 80 2.45 10.42 -7.24
N ILE A 81 2.40 11.76 -7.22
CA ILE A 81 1.88 12.52 -6.08
C ILE A 81 0.40 12.19 -5.84
N PHE A 82 -0.41 12.14 -6.88
CA PHE A 82 -1.82 11.80 -6.76
C PHE A 82 -2.04 10.39 -6.20
N LEU A 83 -1.23 9.42 -6.65
CA LEU A 83 -1.28 8.05 -6.14
C LEU A 83 -0.93 7.97 -4.65
N MET A 84 0.00 8.80 -4.18
CA MET A 84 0.29 8.93 -2.76
C MET A 84 -0.89 9.53 -1.98
N LEU A 85 -1.51 10.59 -2.51
CA LEU A 85 -2.68 11.25 -1.88
C LEU A 85 -3.88 10.30 -1.75
N ILE A 86 -4.22 9.56 -2.81
CA ILE A 86 -5.34 8.62 -2.76
C ILE A 86 -5.05 7.45 -1.81
N SER A 87 -3.80 6.98 -1.74
CA SER A 87 -3.37 5.95 -0.79
C SER A 87 -3.53 6.42 0.65
N ILE A 88 -3.12 7.66 0.95
CA ILE A 88 -3.32 8.29 2.27
C ILE A 88 -4.81 8.40 2.58
N TYR A 89 -5.64 8.85 1.63
CA TYR A 89 -7.09 8.90 1.80
C TYR A 89 -7.66 7.54 2.20
N ILE A 90 -7.34 6.47 1.47
CA ILE A 90 -7.83 5.11 1.76
C ILE A 90 -7.38 4.66 3.14
N ILE A 91 -6.11 4.88 3.51
CA ILE A 91 -5.57 4.51 4.84
C ILE A 91 -6.33 5.24 5.95
N VAL A 92 -6.52 6.55 5.82
CA VAL A 92 -7.20 7.38 6.82
C VAL A 92 -8.69 7.05 6.91
N ALA A 93 -9.37 6.92 5.77
CA ALA A 93 -10.79 6.57 5.72
C ALA A 93 -11.05 5.18 6.32
N SER A 94 -10.20 4.20 6.02
CA SER A 94 -10.29 2.84 6.57
C SER A 94 -10.00 2.78 8.07
N HIS A 95 -9.14 3.67 8.56
CA HIS A 95 -8.89 3.81 10.00
C HIS A 95 -10.07 4.45 10.72
N ARG A 96 -10.62 5.54 10.18
CA ARG A 96 -11.76 6.27 10.75
C ARG A 96 -13.05 5.44 10.80
N SER A 97 -13.29 4.57 9.82
CA SER A 97 -14.44 3.66 9.81
C SER A 97 -14.27 2.44 10.73
N GLY A 98 -13.15 2.34 11.45
CA GLY A 98 -12.90 1.24 12.38
C GLY A 98 -12.56 -0.10 11.72
N LEU A 99 -12.51 -0.17 10.38
CA LEU A 99 -12.21 -1.40 9.62
C LEU A 99 -10.88 -2.06 10.02
N THR A 100 -9.92 -1.22 10.40
CA THR A 100 -8.53 -1.61 10.67
C THR A 100 -8.19 -1.77 12.14
N ILE A 101 -9.13 -1.50 13.05
CA ILE A 101 -8.89 -1.57 14.49
C ILE A 101 -8.77 -3.04 14.89
N ASN A 102 -7.62 -3.41 15.44
CA ASN A 102 -7.39 -4.73 16.01
C ASN A 102 -7.43 -4.60 17.54
N GLU A 103 -8.54 -5.03 18.13
CA GLU A 103 -8.71 -5.09 19.58
C GLU A 103 -7.93 -6.29 20.12
N VAL A 104 -6.90 -6.01 20.90
CA VAL A 104 -6.03 -7.06 21.47
C VAL A 104 -6.24 -7.11 22.97
N ALA A 105 -6.58 -8.31 23.47
CA ALA A 105 -6.67 -8.58 24.91
C ALA A 105 -5.31 -8.32 25.58
N GLU A 106 -5.33 -7.69 26.77
CA GLU A 106 -4.11 -7.24 27.46
C GLU A 106 -3.08 -8.37 27.65
N LYS A 107 -3.54 -9.57 28.01
CA LYS A 107 -2.70 -10.77 28.19
C LYS A 107 -1.90 -11.16 26.94
N ASN A 108 -2.45 -10.89 25.74
CA ASN A 108 -1.83 -11.26 24.46
C ASN A 108 -1.08 -10.11 23.78
N TYR A 109 -1.10 -8.90 24.38
CA TYR A 109 -0.55 -7.69 23.78
C TYR A 109 0.94 -7.81 23.42
N LYS A 110 1.76 -8.40 24.30
CA LYS A 110 3.20 -8.57 24.07
C LYS A 110 3.48 -9.50 22.88
N ASN A 111 2.70 -10.58 22.74
CA ASN A 111 2.85 -11.55 21.65
C ASN A 111 2.41 -10.95 20.31
N GLU A 112 1.30 -10.21 20.28
CA GLU A 112 0.83 -9.53 19.07
C GLU A 112 1.79 -8.42 18.63
N LYS A 113 2.34 -7.63 19.56
CA LYS A 113 3.37 -6.63 19.25
C LYS A 113 4.62 -7.27 18.61
N ARG A 114 5.03 -8.45 19.08
CA ARG A 114 6.15 -9.20 18.48
C ARG A 114 5.83 -9.70 17.08
N LYS A 115 4.63 -10.26 16.86
CA LYS A 115 4.17 -10.67 15.52
C LYS A 115 4.08 -9.50 14.54
N ILE A 116 3.67 -8.33 15.03
CA ILE A 116 3.61 -7.09 14.26
C ILE A 116 5.01 -6.63 13.88
N SER A 117 5.94 -6.63 14.83
CA SER A 117 7.34 -6.26 14.57
C SER A 117 7.99 -7.18 13.53
N TYR A 118 7.74 -8.49 13.62
CA TYR A 118 8.20 -9.45 12.61
C TYR A 118 7.62 -9.16 11.22
N ARG A 119 6.32 -8.83 11.14
CA ARG A 119 5.68 -8.43 9.87
C ARG A 119 6.26 -7.15 9.29
N ILE A 120 6.60 -6.15 10.12
CA ILE A 120 7.26 -4.91 9.68
C ILE A 120 8.63 -5.23 9.09
N ILE A 121 9.46 -5.99 9.81
CA ILE A 121 10.80 -6.36 9.36
C ILE A 121 10.73 -7.13 8.03
N LEU A 122 9.84 -8.12 7.94
CA LEU A 122 9.66 -8.90 6.72
C LEU A 122 9.20 -8.02 5.55
N SER A 123 8.30 -7.07 5.79
CA SER A 123 7.86 -6.13 4.76
C SER A 123 8.97 -5.16 4.33
N GLY A 124 9.84 -4.75 5.25
CA GLY A 124 11.01 -3.93 4.96
C GLY A 124 12.02 -4.66 4.09
N ILE A 125 12.35 -5.91 4.43
CA ILE A 125 13.25 -6.76 3.64
C ILE A 125 12.69 -6.96 2.23
N TYR A 126 11.40 -7.30 2.12
CA TYR A 126 10.76 -7.48 0.83
C TYR A 126 10.75 -6.21 -0.03
N PHE A 127 10.41 -5.06 0.57
CA PHE A 127 10.42 -3.77 -0.11
C PHE A 127 11.83 -3.36 -0.53
N GLY A 128 12.81 -3.46 0.37
CA GLY A 128 14.20 -3.12 0.07
C GLY A 128 14.78 -3.99 -1.06
N PHE A 129 14.45 -5.28 -1.09
CA PHE A 129 14.85 -6.15 -2.20
C PHE A 129 14.23 -5.72 -3.54
N ILE A 130 12.95 -5.35 -3.55
CA ILE A 130 12.28 -4.86 -4.76
C ILE A 130 12.91 -3.55 -5.24
N ILE A 131 13.12 -2.60 -4.33
CA ILE A 131 13.72 -1.30 -4.63
C ILE A 131 15.15 -1.45 -5.13
N TYR A 132 15.94 -2.36 -4.53
CA TYR A 132 17.27 -2.67 -5.01
C TYR A 132 17.28 -3.14 -6.48
N LEU A 133 16.28 -3.93 -6.88
CA LEU A 133 16.13 -4.37 -8.28
C LEU A 133 15.58 -3.28 -9.19
N LEU A 134 14.67 -2.43 -8.71
CA LEU A 134 14.01 -1.41 -9.52
C LEU A 134 14.86 -0.15 -9.71
N ASN A 135 15.63 0.28 -8.70
CA ASN A 135 16.39 1.53 -8.74
C ASN A 135 17.32 1.60 -9.96
N PRO A 136 18.08 0.55 -10.33
CA PRO A 136 18.91 0.58 -11.53
C PRO A 136 18.14 0.82 -12.83
N LEU A 137 16.84 0.48 -12.93
CA LEU A 137 16.05 0.78 -14.13
C LEU A 137 15.97 2.28 -14.42
N THR A 138 15.92 3.12 -13.39
CA THR A 138 15.87 4.58 -13.58
C THR A 138 17.14 5.09 -14.27
N SER A 139 18.31 4.60 -13.85
CA SER A 139 19.59 4.96 -14.46
C SER A 139 19.75 4.40 -15.89
N VAL A 140 19.11 3.28 -16.21
CA VAL A 140 19.10 2.73 -17.59
C VAL A 140 18.29 3.64 -18.50
N VAL A 141 17.16 4.15 -18.00
CA VAL A 141 16.28 5.05 -18.76
C VAL A 141 16.89 6.45 -18.90
N VAL A 142 17.50 6.98 -17.84
CA VAL A 142 18.01 8.36 -17.79
C VAL A 142 19.45 8.47 -18.30
N ASP A 143 20.35 7.59 -17.85
CA ASP A 143 21.79 7.67 -18.13
C ASP A 143 22.25 6.63 -19.17
N HIS A 144 21.36 5.78 -19.68
CA HIS A 144 21.68 4.68 -20.61
C HIS A 144 22.78 3.72 -20.11
N LYS A 145 22.91 3.58 -18.79
CA LYS A 145 23.89 2.68 -18.15
C LYS A 145 23.46 1.22 -18.26
N SER A 146 24.43 0.31 -18.20
CA SER A 146 24.15 -1.13 -18.15
C SER A 146 23.49 -1.52 -16.82
N TYR A 147 22.31 -2.14 -16.90
CA TYR A 147 21.52 -2.61 -15.75
C TYR A 147 22.27 -3.66 -14.92
N LEU A 148 22.80 -4.69 -15.59
CA LEU A 148 23.46 -5.82 -14.92
C LEU A 148 24.70 -5.38 -14.13
N ASN A 149 25.47 -4.44 -14.68
CA ASN A 149 26.67 -3.94 -14.02
C ASN A 149 26.35 -3.25 -12.69
N GLN A 150 25.21 -2.57 -12.59
CA GLN A 150 24.82 -1.87 -11.36
C GLN A 150 24.29 -2.81 -10.28
N ILE A 151 23.67 -3.93 -10.67
CA ILE A 151 23.22 -4.93 -9.71
C ILE A 151 24.39 -5.75 -9.15
N ILE A 152 25.38 -6.06 -10.01
CA ILE A 152 26.54 -6.86 -9.62
C ILE A 152 27.57 -5.99 -8.87
N HIS A 153 27.73 -4.74 -9.30
CA HIS A 153 28.66 -3.78 -8.72
C HIS A 153 27.94 -2.47 -8.36
N PRO A 154 27.09 -2.49 -7.32
CA PRO A 154 26.35 -1.31 -6.91
C PRO A 154 27.28 -0.24 -6.32
N SER A 155 27.02 1.03 -6.63
CA SER A 155 27.74 2.14 -6.02
C SER A 155 27.38 2.26 -4.54
N LYS A 156 28.29 2.81 -3.72
CA LYS A 156 28.01 3.12 -2.31
C LYS A 156 26.82 4.07 -2.17
N GLY A 157 26.64 5.00 -3.12
CA GLY A 157 25.52 5.93 -3.14
C GLY A 157 24.17 5.22 -3.30
N ASP A 158 24.07 4.31 -4.27
CA ASP A 158 22.85 3.56 -4.57
C ASP A 158 22.44 2.66 -3.39
N LEU A 159 23.42 2.03 -2.74
CA LEU A 159 23.20 1.24 -1.53
C LEU A 159 22.70 2.10 -0.37
N LEU A 160 23.30 3.27 -0.14
CA LEU A 160 22.85 4.20 0.89
C LEU A 160 21.43 4.70 0.64
N GLN A 161 21.11 5.04 -0.61
CA GLN A 161 19.75 5.43 -0.99
C GLN A 161 18.75 4.30 -0.75
N CYS A 162 19.06 3.08 -1.17
CA CYS A 162 18.21 1.91 -0.95
C CYS A 162 17.98 1.65 0.54
N LEU A 163 19.00 1.81 1.38
CA LEU A 163 18.89 1.68 2.84
C LEU A 163 17.99 2.77 3.42
N PHE A 164 18.13 4.01 2.96
CA PHE A 164 17.29 5.13 3.40
C PHE A 164 15.82 4.90 3.03
N GLU A 165 15.53 4.49 1.80
CA GLU A 165 14.18 4.17 1.32
C GLU A 165 13.56 3.01 2.10
N THR A 166 14.35 1.97 2.38
CA THR A 166 13.91 0.81 3.18
C THR A 166 13.62 1.20 4.62
N PHE A 167 14.46 2.05 5.21
CA PHE A 167 14.26 2.56 6.57
C PHE A 167 12.99 3.41 6.65
N PHE A 168 12.80 4.33 5.68
CA PHE A 168 11.60 5.14 5.58
C PHE A 168 10.34 4.29 5.48
N TRP A 169 10.35 3.24 4.65
CA TRP A 169 9.25 2.28 4.53
C TRP A 169 8.96 1.54 5.85
N CYS A 170 10.00 1.08 6.55
CA CYS A 170 9.86 0.44 7.85
C CYS A 170 9.22 1.37 8.88
N LEU A 171 9.65 2.64 8.93
CA LEU A 171 9.09 3.65 9.82
C LEU A 171 7.62 3.93 9.49
N PHE A 172 7.30 4.09 8.21
CA PHE A 172 5.94 4.30 7.74
C PHE A 172 5.01 3.14 8.14
N MET A 173 5.43 1.90 7.89
CA MET A 173 4.67 0.70 8.29
C MET A 173 4.52 0.58 9.80
N TYR A 174 5.55 0.93 10.57
CA TYR A 174 5.47 0.98 12.03
C TYR A 174 4.38 1.96 12.51
N LEU A 175 4.32 3.16 11.94
CA LEU A 175 3.30 4.16 12.29
C LEU A 175 1.88 3.67 11.97
N ILE A 176 1.67 3.08 10.80
CA ILE A 176 0.37 2.48 10.43
C ILE A 176 -0.02 1.36 11.37
N MET A 177 0.89 0.43 11.67
CA MET A 177 0.55 -0.70 12.54
C MET A 177 0.33 -0.26 14.00
N LYS A 178 1.06 0.77 14.45
CA LYS A 178 0.84 1.38 15.76
C LYS A 178 -0.54 2.04 15.86
N SER A 179 -1.01 2.74 14.83
CA SER A 179 -2.34 3.38 14.86
C SER A 179 -3.50 2.38 14.85
N ARG A 180 -3.28 1.15 14.37
CA ARG A 180 -4.28 0.07 14.30
C ARG A 180 -4.43 -0.74 15.58
N MET A 181 -3.43 -0.75 16.47
CA MET A 181 -3.50 -1.48 17.73
C MET A 181 -4.27 -0.68 18.78
N LYS A 182 -5.38 -1.24 19.26
CA LYS A 182 -6.11 -0.70 20.42
C LYS A 182 -6.08 -1.73 21.55
N LYS A 183 -5.57 -1.31 22.70
CA LYS A 183 -5.55 -2.15 23.91
C LYS A 183 -6.95 -2.15 24.51
N MET A 184 -7.53 -3.34 24.70
CA MET A 184 -8.75 -3.46 25.51
C MET A 184 -8.39 -3.19 26.98
N LYS A 185 -9.17 -2.34 27.64
CA LYS A 185 -9.09 -2.10 29.09
C LYS A 185 -9.77 -3.24 29.83
#